data_AF-A0A7Z9PRU7-F1
#
_entry.id   AF-A0A7Z9PRU7-F1
#
_cell.length_a   1.000
_cell.length_b   1.000
_cell.length_c   1.000
_cell.angle_alpha   90.00
_cell.angle_beta   90.00
_cell.angle_gamma   90.00
#
_symmetry.space_group_name_H-M   'P 1'
#
loop_
_entity.id
_entity.type
_entity.pdbx_description
1 polymer ?
#
loop_
_entity_poly.entity_id
_entity_poly.type
_entity_poly.pdbx_seq_one_letter_code
_entity_poly.pdbx_strand_id
1 'polypeptide(L)'
;MSVKASISSSKAHHLYFEELLSEDPRFVFLELTDPDEFSVHKEILQGRSLESITVQIPKGVMDDIAIAWIKRRKLQGAVGGPVGLEWGSPDCPYD
;
A
#
# COMPACT_ATOMS: atom_id res chain seq x y z
N MET A 1 13.60 12.82 15.04
CA MET A 1 13.70 11.36 14.87
C MET A 1 12.50 10.93 14.06
N SER A 2 12.70 10.30 12.89
CA SER A 2 11.59 9.69 12.15
C SER A 2 11.38 8.26 12.64
N VAL A 3 10.12 7.83 12.68
CA VAL A 3 9.72 6.45 12.93
C VAL A 3 9.22 5.90 11.61
N LYS A 4 9.92 4.89 11.09
CA LYS A 4 9.47 4.07 9.96
C LYS A 4 8.63 2.93 10.53
N ALA A 5 7.39 2.82 10.08
CA ALA A 5 6.49 1.76 10.49
C ALA A 5 5.96 1.01 9.28
N SER A 6 6.17 -0.30 9.29
CA SER A 6 5.82 -1.20 8.19
C SER A 6 4.38 -1.69 8.31
N ILE A 7 3.67 -1.70 7.19
CA ILE A 7 2.31 -2.21 7.05
C ILE A 7 2.33 -3.62 6.46
N SER A 8 3.18 -3.85 5.46
CA SER A 8 3.40 -5.16 4.83
C SER A 8 4.87 -5.26 4.41
N SER A 9 5.46 -6.44 4.60
CA SER A 9 6.85 -6.72 4.24
C SER A 9 6.99 -8.12 3.69
N SER A 10 7.61 -8.23 2.52
CA SER A 10 8.04 -9.48 1.92
C SER A 10 9.42 -9.29 1.26
N LYS A 11 9.94 -10.34 0.61
CA LYS A 11 11.15 -10.21 -0.22
C LYS A 11 10.95 -9.36 -1.47
N ALA A 12 9.72 -9.27 -1.98
CA ALA A 12 9.39 -8.58 -3.23
C ALA A 12 8.92 -7.13 -3.01
N HIS A 13 8.33 -6.84 -1.85
CA HIS A 13 7.69 -5.55 -1.60
C HIS A 13 7.71 -5.15 -0.13
N HIS A 14 7.65 -3.85 0.09
CA HIS A 14 7.56 -3.26 1.41
C HIS A 14 6.64 -2.02 1.38
N LEU A 15 5.48 -2.12 2.04
CA LEU A 15 4.56 -0.99 2.23
C LEU A 15 4.80 -0.40 3.62
N TYR A 16 5.14 0.88 3.67
CA TYR A 16 5.42 1.57 4.93
C TYR A 16 5.06 3.04 4.87
N PHE A 17 4.94 3.65 6.05
CA PHE A 17 4.94 5.09 6.20
C PHE A 17 6.17 5.52 6.99
N GLU A 18 6.62 6.74 6.72
CA GLU A 18 7.68 7.38 7.47
C GLU A 18 7.13 8.68 8.04
N GLU A 19 7.12 8.77 9.37
CA GLU A 19 6.59 9.93 10.08
C GLU A 19 7.58 10.46 11.11
N LEU A 20 7.61 11.78 11.24
CA LEU A 20 8.17 12.46 12.40
C LEU A 20 7.07 12.52 13.48
N LEU A 21 7.00 11.50 14.36
CA LEU A 21 6.24 11.48 15.62
C LEU A 21 4.77 11.96 15.58
N SER A 22 4.03 11.76 14.49
CA SER A 22 2.59 12.03 14.37
C SER A 22 1.80 10.72 14.36
N GLU A 23 0.52 10.76 14.76
CA GLU A 23 -0.36 9.59 14.86
C GLU A 23 -1.06 9.21 13.53
N ASP A 24 -1.06 10.09 12.51
CA ASP A 24 -1.67 9.81 11.19
C ASP A 24 -0.82 10.29 10.00
N PRO A 25 -0.22 9.37 9.21
CA PRO A 25 0.66 9.73 8.11
C PRO A 25 -0.10 10.30 6.92
N ARG A 26 0.31 11.50 6.49
CA ARG A 26 -0.22 12.15 5.28
C ARG A 26 0.12 11.38 3.99
N PHE A 27 1.24 10.65 3.96
CA PHE A 27 1.74 9.93 2.80
C PHE A 27 2.21 8.52 3.16
N VAL A 28 2.12 7.60 2.20
CA VAL A 28 2.56 6.21 2.33
C VAL A 28 3.39 5.87 1.10
N PHE A 29 4.42 5.03 1.31
CA PHE A 29 5.38 4.67 0.30
C PHE A 29 5.30 3.17 0.03
N LEU A 30 5.31 2.82 -1.26
CA LEU A 30 5.46 1.46 -1.72
C LEU A 30 6.87 1.30 -2.30
N GLU A 31 7.66 0.43 -1.67
CA GLU A 31 8.99 0.06 -2.12
C GLU A 31 8.93 -1.34 -2.73
N LEU A 32 9.46 -1.48 -3.94
CA LEU A 32 9.51 -2.73 -4.69
C LEU A 32 10.98 -3.11 -4.85
N THR A 33 11.32 -4.33 -4.48
CA THR A 33 12.69 -4.87 -4.61
C THR A 33 12.71 -5.83 -5.79
N ASP A 34 13.64 -5.60 -6.73
CA ASP A 34 13.80 -6.40 -7.95
C ASP A 34 12.48 -6.58 -8.74
N PRO A 35 11.83 -5.49 -9.20
CA PRO A 35 10.60 -5.61 -9.97
C PRO A 35 10.86 -6.31 -11.31
N ASP A 36 9.93 -7.19 -11.72
CA ASP A 36 10.00 -7.92 -12.99
C ASP A 36 10.08 -6.98 -14.21
N GLU A 37 9.30 -5.90 -14.18
CA GLU A 37 9.28 -4.87 -15.21
C GLU A 37 9.03 -3.50 -14.59
N PHE A 38 9.77 -2.49 -15.05
CA PHE A 38 9.49 -1.09 -14.73
C PHE A 38 9.77 -0.19 -15.94
N SER A 39 9.02 0.90 -16.04
CA SER A 39 9.17 1.91 -17.07
C SER A 39 9.09 3.30 -16.45
N VAL A 40 10.00 4.18 -16.85
CA VAL A 40 10.02 5.59 -16.44
C VAL A 40 9.76 6.42 -17.67
N HIS A 41 8.65 7.15 -17.66
CA HIS A 41 8.28 8.05 -18.75
C HIS A 41 8.45 9.49 -18.29
N LYS A 42 9.19 10.27 -19.09
CA LYS A 42 9.38 11.70 -18.87
C LYS A 42 9.09 12.44 -20.16
N GLU A 43 8.04 13.25 -20.15
CA GLU A 43 7.63 14.05 -21.30
C GLU A 43 7.61 15.53 -20.92
N ILE A 44 8.01 16.40 -21.84
CA ILE A 44 7.96 17.86 -21.65
C ILE A 44 6.96 18.42 -22.66
N LEU A 45 5.78 18.81 -22.18
CA LEU A 45 4.71 19.42 -22.98
C LEU A 45 4.49 20.85 -22.52
N GLN A 46 4.65 21.82 -23.43
CA GLN A 46 4.38 23.25 -23.18
C GLN A 46 5.03 23.80 -21.90
N GLY A 47 6.28 23.39 -21.62
CA GLY A 47 7.03 23.83 -20.43
C GLY A 47 6.64 23.14 -19.12
N ARG A 48 5.75 22.13 -19.14
CA ARG A 48 5.46 21.26 -18.00
C ARG A 48 6.10 19.89 -18.23
N SER A 49 6.78 19.37 -17.22
CA SER A 49 7.28 17.99 -17.21
C SER A 49 6.22 17.06 -16.65
N LEU A 50 5.81 16.06 -17.43
CA LEU A 50 4.99 14.95 -16.97
C LEU A 50 5.92 13.75 -16.74
N GLU A 51 6.06 13.38 -15.48
CA GLU A 51 6.90 12.26 -15.05
C GLU A 51 5.98 11.17 -14.52
N SER A 52 6.11 9.96 -15.03
CA SER A 52 5.39 8.79 -14.52
C SER A 52 6.31 7.58 -14.42
N ILE A 53 6.04 6.75 -13.42
CA ILE A 53 6.70 5.47 -13.21
C ILE A 53 5.62 4.41 -13.26
N THR A 54 5.83 3.40 -14.09
CA THR A 54 4.98 2.20 -14.16
C THR A 54 5.82 1.02 -13.71
N VAL A 55 5.30 0.23 -12.79
CA VAL A 55 5.97 -0.98 -12.30
C VAL A 55 4.99 -2.14 -12.38
N GLN A 56 5.47 -3.27 -12.89
CA GLN A 56 4.70 -4.51 -12.83
C GLN A 56 4.70 -5.04 -11.40
N ILE A 57 3.51 -5.31 -10.88
CA ILE A 57 3.30 -5.94 -9.58
C ILE A 57 2.50 -7.22 -9.82
N PRO A 58 2.99 -8.41 -9.39
CA PRO A 58 2.20 -9.63 -9.45
C PRO A 58 0.87 -9.45 -8.70
N LYS A 59 -0.24 -9.94 -9.28
CA LYS A 59 -1.59 -9.74 -8.72
C LYS A 59 -1.69 -10.14 -7.24
N GLY A 60 -1.12 -11.27 -6.84
CA GLY A 60 -1.17 -11.74 -5.44
C GLY A 60 -0.43 -10.82 -4.48
N VAL A 61 0.67 -10.21 -4.91
CA VAL A 61 1.38 -9.20 -4.12
C VAL A 61 0.52 -7.96 -3.92
N MET A 62 -0.17 -7.51 -4.97
CA MET A 62 -1.08 -6.36 -4.87
C MET A 62 -2.27 -6.66 -3.96
N ASP A 63 -2.81 -7.88 -4.01
CA ASP A 63 -3.88 -8.33 -3.10
C ASP A 63 -3.43 -8.28 -1.64
N ASP A 64 -2.22 -8.78 -1.33
CA ASP A 64 -1.64 -8.75 0.02
C ASP A 64 -1.44 -7.32 0.53
N ILE A 65 -0.94 -6.43 -0.33
CA ILE A 65 -0.78 -4.99 -0.05
C ILE A 65 -2.14 -4.35 0.27
N ALA A 66 -3.15 -4.60 -0.57
CA ALA A 66 -4.49 -4.03 -0.41
C ALA A 66 -5.16 -4.51 0.88
N ILE A 67 -5.10 -5.82 1.19
CA ILE A 67 -5.68 -6.40 2.41
C ILE A 67 -4.99 -5.81 3.65
N ALA A 68 -3.65 -5.76 3.67
CA ALA A 68 -2.90 -5.20 4.79
C ALA A 68 -3.25 -3.71 5.02
N TRP A 69 -3.39 -2.95 3.93
CA TRP A 69 -3.80 -1.55 3.99
C TRP A 69 -5.21 -1.36 4.56
N ILE A 70 -6.18 -2.11 4.05
CA ILE A 70 -7.58 -2.08 4.52
C ILE A 70 -7.64 -2.40 6.02
N LYS A 71 -6.95 -3.45 6.46
CA LYS A 71 -6.89 -3.86 7.88
C LYS A 71 -6.25 -2.76 8.75
N ARG A 72 -5.11 -2.20 8.31
CA ARG A 72 -4.39 -1.14 9.04
C ARG A 72 -5.22 0.12 9.23
N ARG A 73 -5.94 0.54 8.19
CA ARG A 73 -6.76 1.77 8.18
C ARG A 73 -8.19 1.54 8.67
N LYS A 74 -8.56 0.31 9.03
CA LYS A 74 -9.91 -0.10 9.41
C LYS A 74 -10.98 0.27 8.36
N LEU A 75 -10.68 0.01 7.08
CA LEU A 75 -11.54 0.38 5.94
C LEU A 75 -12.51 -0.72 5.51
N GLN A 76 -12.67 -1.78 6.29
CA GLN A 76 -13.53 -2.94 5.98
C GLN A 76 -14.96 -2.54 5.62
N GLY A 77 -15.54 -1.58 6.36
CA GLY A 77 -16.89 -1.08 6.11
C GLY A 77 -17.04 -0.29 4.80
N ALA A 78 -15.96 0.29 4.27
CA ALA A 78 -15.97 1.08 3.04
C ALA A 78 -15.90 0.23 1.77
N VAL A 79 -15.34 -0.98 1.86
CA VAL A 79 -15.17 -1.89 0.71
C VAL A 79 -16.36 -2.83 0.48
N GLY A 80 -17.37 -2.80 1.35
CA GLY A 80 -18.65 -3.50 1.15
C GLY A 80 -18.47 -5.01 0.93
N GLY A 81 -18.17 -5.76 1.99
CA GLY A 81 -18.02 -7.21 1.94
C GLY A 81 -17.33 -7.75 3.19
N PRO A 82 -17.14 -9.08 3.32
CA PRO A 82 -16.57 -9.71 4.50
C PRO A 82 -15.06 -9.51 4.67
N VAL A 83 -14.45 -8.55 3.98
CA VAL A 83 -13.01 -8.27 4.09
C VAL A 83 -12.73 -7.79 5.51
N GLY A 84 -12.11 -8.63 6.35
CA GLY A 84 -11.91 -8.39 7.78
C GLY A 84 -13.09 -8.76 8.70
N LEU A 85 -14.18 -9.29 8.14
CA LEU A 85 -15.26 -10.00 8.85
C LEU A 85 -15.18 -11.52 8.60
N GLU A 86 -13.97 -12.01 8.32
CA GLU A 86 -13.72 -13.44 8.14
C GLU A 86 -13.92 -14.16 9.49
N TRP A 87 -14.38 -15.41 9.44
CA TRP A 87 -14.60 -16.23 10.62
C TRP A 87 -13.31 -16.30 11.47
N GLY A 88 -13.37 -15.82 12.72
CA GLY A 88 -12.22 -15.70 13.62
C GLY A 88 -11.49 -14.35 13.62
N SER A 89 -11.99 -13.35 12.89
CA SER A 89 -11.50 -11.96 12.98
C SER A 89 -12.00 -11.27 14.26
N PRO A 90 -11.20 -10.43 14.96
CA PRO A 90 -11.60 -9.77 16.21
C PRO A 90 -12.86 -8.90 16.12
N ASP A 91 -13.17 -8.43 14.91
CA ASP A 91 -14.30 -7.53 14.62
C ASP A 91 -15.44 -8.26 13.85
N CYS A 92 -15.45 -9.60 13.79
CA CYS A 92 -16.52 -10.37 13.16
C CYS A 92 -17.79 -10.40 14.04
N PRO A 93 -18.95 -9.89 13.58
CA PRO A 93 -20.20 -9.90 14.35
C PRO A 93 -20.97 -11.22 14.25
N TYR A 94 -20.50 -12.15 13.42
CA TYR A 94 -21.05 -13.49 13.28
C TYR A 94 -20.22 -14.43 14.15
N ASP A 95 -20.83 -14.89 15.23
CA ASP A 95 -20.35 -15.92 16.17
C ASP A 95 -21.16 -17.21 15.92
#